data_AF-A0A1I3XQQ9-F1
#
_entry.id   AF-A0A1I3XQQ9-F1
#
_cell.length_a   1.000
_cell.length_b   1.000
_cell.length_c   1.000
_cell.angle_alpha   90.00
_cell.angle_beta   90.00
_cell.angle_gamma   90.00
#
_symmetry.space_group_name_H-M   'P 1'
#
loop_
_entity.id
_entity.type
_entity.pdbx_description
1 polymer ?
#
loop_
_entity_poly.entity_id
_entity_poly.type
_entity_poly.pdbx_seq_one_letter_code
_entity_poly.pdbx_strand_id
1 'polypeptide(L)'
;MTNDSPATHATAGEVSRNFGQWQDVALTGPVIITHHGRPRVVLLSADRYASWINLPATGGVQDAHIAETSREALLEQMAEGFIALDPTLRVTKVNPVFEALAGRSAGHLVGASWSDLFPLPTQAVIAEQMRRVLRTGEAVEFEADSTVQPGRCYGVRVFPYPGGVAALFANRTEEHSLRGRLRHARAMQAATAVLPSLAVARLNIRGVLAEMDEDFLRLAGFSSAELLDCRLTDIVRPSDRRLLTQALEKVLQGGAAIRVETALLVRAGDERPVELSLAPILRDGAADGVMVLVLAGT
;
A
#
# COMPACT_ATOMS: atom_id res chain seq x y z
N MET A 1 -25.30 8.60 -37.05
CA MET A 1 -23.95 8.45 -37.66
C MET A 1 -23.96 7.15 -38.44
N THR A 2 -24.06 7.22 -39.76
CA THR A 2 -24.02 6.07 -40.68
C THR A 2 -22.58 5.56 -40.74
N ASN A 3 -22.33 4.47 -40.04
CA ASN A 3 -21.03 3.81 -40.01
C ASN A 3 -20.90 2.97 -41.30
N ASP A 4 -20.47 3.61 -42.38
CA ASP A 4 -20.33 3.00 -43.71
C ASP A 4 -18.98 2.25 -43.78
N SER A 5 -18.84 1.22 -42.94
CA SER A 5 -17.81 0.21 -43.15
C SER A 5 -18.18 -0.57 -44.41
N PRO A 6 -17.25 -0.80 -45.35
CA PRO A 6 -17.55 -1.51 -46.59
C PRO A 6 -18.17 -2.87 -46.27
N ALA A 7 -19.34 -3.15 -46.84
CA ALA A 7 -20.04 -4.40 -46.60
C ALA A 7 -19.15 -5.57 -47.03
N THR A 8 -18.88 -6.50 -46.12
CA THR A 8 -18.04 -7.66 -46.43
C THR A 8 -18.83 -8.60 -47.35
N HIS A 9 -18.27 -8.94 -48.50
CA HIS A 9 -18.90 -9.83 -49.47
C HIS A 9 -18.22 -11.21 -49.50
N ALA A 10 -19.02 -12.26 -49.63
CA ALA A 10 -18.54 -13.62 -49.85
C ALA A 10 -19.38 -14.31 -50.93
N THR A 11 -18.80 -15.22 -51.69
CA THR A 11 -19.58 -16.10 -52.58
C THR A 11 -20.17 -17.27 -51.78
N ALA A 12 -21.32 -17.81 -52.21
CA ALA A 12 -21.91 -18.99 -51.57
C ALA A 12 -20.92 -20.18 -51.50
N GLY A 13 -20.06 -20.32 -52.51
CA GLY A 13 -19.02 -21.36 -52.55
C GLY A 13 -17.87 -21.14 -51.57
N GLU A 14 -17.55 -19.90 -51.19
CA GLU A 14 -16.54 -19.59 -50.15
C GLU A 14 -17.10 -19.80 -48.76
N VAL A 15 -18.36 -19.39 -48.53
CA VAL A 15 -19.05 -19.61 -47.25
C VAL A 15 -19.19 -21.10 -46.96
N SER A 16 -19.52 -21.92 -47.96
CA SER A 16 -19.63 -23.37 -47.78
C SER A 16 -18.28 -24.03 -47.49
N ARG A 17 -17.17 -23.50 -48.02
CA ARG A 17 -15.83 -24.08 -47.81
C ARG A 17 -15.20 -23.65 -46.48
N ASN A 18 -15.42 -22.40 -46.08
CA ASN A 18 -14.78 -21.78 -44.91
C ASN A 18 -15.81 -21.28 -43.90
N PHE A 19 -16.85 -22.07 -43.61
CA PHE A 19 -18.00 -21.61 -42.83
C PHE A 19 -17.61 -21.04 -41.46
N GLY A 20 -16.67 -21.67 -40.75
CA GLY A 20 -16.19 -21.18 -39.44
C GLY A 20 -15.57 -19.79 -39.51
N GLN A 21 -14.70 -19.53 -40.49
CA GLN A 21 -14.11 -18.19 -40.70
C GLN A 21 -15.19 -17.15 -40.98
N TRP A 22 -16.19 -17.49 -41.79
CA TRP A 22 -17.28 -16.57 -42.11
C TRP A 22 -18.27 -16.37 -40.96
N GLN A 23 -18.38 -17.32 -40.03
CA GLN A 23 -19.08 -17.11 -38.74
C GLN A 23 -18.37 -16.06 -37.88
N ASP A 24 -17.04 -16.14 -37.74
CA ASP A 24 -16.28 -15.17 -36.95
C ASP A 24 -16.39 -13.75 -37.53
N VAL A 25 -16.33 -13.63 -38.86
CA VAL A 25 -16.55 -12.35 -39.54
C VAL A 25 -17.97 -11.83 -39.28
N ALA A 26 -18.98 -12.71 -39.31
CA ALA A 26 -20.39 -12.36 -39.06
C ALA A 26 -20.70 -11.89 -37.62
N LEU A 27 -19.83 -12.22 -36.64
CA LEU A 27 -19.90 -11.69 -35.28
C LEU A 27 -19.53 -10.20 -35.20
N THR A 28 -18.68 -9.73 -36.11
CA THR A 28 -18.22 -8.33 -36.15
C THR A 28 -19.04 -7.45 -37.09
N GLY A 29 -19.56 -8.00 -38.19
CA GLY A 29 -20.22 -7.26 -39.26
C GLY A 29 -21.15 -8.14 -40.11
N PRO A 30 -22.21 -7.61 -40.76
CA PRO A 30 -23.02 -8.41 -41.68
C PRO A 30 -22.19 -8.80 -42.92
N VAL A 31 -22.35 -10.04 -43.38
CA VAL A 31 -21.68 -10.54 -44.59
C VAL A 31 -22.72 -10.76 -45.68
N ILE A 32 -22.53 -10.10 -46.82
CA ILE A 32 -23.40 -10.26 -47.98
C ILE A 32 -22.95 -11.46 -48.80
N ILE A 33 -23.77 -12.50 -48.83
CA ILE A 33 -23.53 -13.70 -49.63
C ILE A 33 -24.08 -13.50 -51.04
N THR A 34 -23.20 -13.68 -52.03
CA THR A 34 -23.49 -13.51 -53.44
C THR A 34 -23.59 -14.84 -54.18
N HIS A 35 -24.43 -14.87 -55.22
CA HIS A 35 -24.51 -15.95 -56.20
C HIS A 35 -24.41 -15.33 -57.60
N HIS A 36 -23.40 -15.74 -58.40
CA HIS A 36 -23.04 -15.10 -59.66
C HIS A 36 -22.87 -13.56 -59.53
N GLY A 37 -22.19 -13.11 -58.47
CA GLY A 37 -21.91 -11.69 -58.22
C GLY A 37 -23.12 -10.86 -57.75
N ARG A 38 -24.31 -11.45 -57.59
CA ARG A 38 -25.50 -10.76 -57.09
C ARG A 38 -25.76 -11.08 -55.61
N PRO A 39 -25.99 -10.08 -54.74
CA PRO A 39 -26.45 -10.28 -53.37
C PRO A 39 -27.71 -11.14 -53.32
N ARG A 40 -27.74 -12.14 -52.44
CA ARG A 40 -28.89 -13.06 -52.28
C ARG A 40 -29.36 -13.15 -50.84
N VAL A 41 -28.43 -13.37 -49.92
CA VAL A 41 -28.71 -13.54 -48.49
C VAL A 41 -27.61 -12.84 -47.68
N VAL A 42 -27.92 -12.51 -46.43
CA VAL A 42 -26.96 -11.92 -45.49
C VAL A 42 -26.75 -12.91 -44.35
N LEU A 43 -25.48 -13.12 -43.99
CA LEU A 43 -25.11 -13.81 -42.77
C LEU A 43 -24.85 -12.76 -41.68
N LEU A 44 -25.46 -12.94 -40.51
CA LEU A 44 -25.34 -12.06 -39.36
C LEU A 44 -25.40 -12.88 -38.08
N SER A 45 -24.83 -12.36 -36.99
CA SER A 45 -24.92 -13.01 -35.68
C SER A 45 -26.36 -13.10 -35.18
N ALA A 46 -26.62 -14.12 -34.35
CA ALA A 46 -27.92 -14.31 -33.72
C ALA A 46 -28.34 -13.10 -32.87
N ASP A 47 -27.41 -12.50 -32.12
CA ASP A 47 -27.66 -11.31 -31.31
C ASP A 47 -28.07 -10.11 -32.16
N ARG A 48 -27.41 -9.92 -33.31
CA ARG A 48 -27.72 -8.82 -34.22
C ARG A 48 -29.08 -9.04 -34.89
N TYR A 49 -29.40 -10.28 -35.26
CA TYR A 49 -30.72 -10.64 -35.76
C TYR A 49 -31.81 -10.37 -34.72
N ALA A 50 -31.60 -10.83 -33.48
CA ALA A 50 -32.52 -10.64 -32.36
C ALA A 50 -32.76 -9.15 -32.06
N SER A 51 -31.68 -8.34 -32.07
CA SER A 51 -31.77 -6.88 -31.88
C SER A 51 -32.54 -6.18 -33.01
N TRP A 52 -32.49 -6.70 -34.23
CA TRP A 52 -33.15 -6.08 -35.39
C TRP A 52 -34.66 -6.36 -35.41
N ILE A 53 -35.07 -7.56 -35.02
CA ILE A 53 -36.47 -7.99 -35.08
C ILE A 53 -37.21 -7.90 -33.73
N ASN A 54 -36.58 -7.31 -32.70
CA ASN A 54 -37.09 -7.29 -31.32
C ASN A 54 -37.55 -8.67 -30.84
N LEU A 55 -36.84 -9.74 -31.24
CA LEU A 55 -37.11 -11.05 -30.68
C LEU A 55 -36.67 -11.04 -29.21
N PRO A 56 -37.47 -11.55 -28.26
CA PRO A 56 -36.97 -11.78 -26.91
C PRO A 56 -35.77 -12.71 -27.02
N ALA A 57 -34.59 -12.21 -26.68
CA ALA A 57 -33.39 -13.03 -26.66
C ALA A 57 -33.65 -14.20 -25.70
N THR A 58 -33.77 -15.42 -26.24
CA THR A 58 -34.00 -16.64 -25.45
C THR A 58 -32.82 -16.98 -24.51
N GLY A 59 -31.75 -16.17 -24.50
CA GLY A 59 -30.64 -16.21 -23.53
C GLY A 59 -30.33 -14.89 -22.80
N GLY A 60 -31.02 -13.79 -23.11
CA GLY A 60 -30.63 -12.45 -22.62
C GLY A 60 -30.87 -12.21 -21.12
N VAL A 61 -31.85 -12.89 -20.52
CA VAL A 61 -32.07 -12.83 -19.07
C VAL A 61 -31.00 -13.63 -18.33
N GLN A 62 -30.56 -14.76 -18.88
CA GLN A 62 -29.56 -15.62 -18.26
C GLN A 62 -28.17 -14.96 -18.32
N ASP A 63 -27.75 -14.42 -19.46
CA ASP A 63 -26.44 -13.79 -19.61
C ASP A 63 -26.34 -12.45 -18.88
N ALA A 64 -27.41 -11.65 -18.85
CA ALA A 64 -27.45 -10.41 -18.05
C ALA A 64 -27.48 -10.70 -16.54
N HIS A 65 -28.22 -11.72 -16.11
CA HIS A 65 -28.18 -12.16 -14.71
C HIS A 65 -26.80 -12.72 -14.36
N ILE A 66 -26.20 -13.56 -15.19
CA ILE A 66 -24.86 -14.09 -14.95
C ILE A 66 -23.83 -12.96 -14.91
N ALA A 67 -23.91 -11.98 -15.81
CA ALA A 67 -23.01 -10.82 -15.81
C ALA A 67 -23.19 -9.94 -14.56
N GLU A 68 -24.42 -9.64 -14.15
CA GLU A 68 -24.67 -8.83 -12.96
C GLU A 68 -24.33 -9.59 -11.67
N THR A 69 -24.70 -10.87 -11.56
CA THR A 69 -24.30 -11.74 -10.45
C THR A 69 -22.78 -11.88 -10.38
N SER A 70 -22.08 -11.98 -11.52
CA SER A 70 -20.60 -12.02 -11.54
C SER A 70 -20.00 -10.71 -11.06
N ARG A 71 -20.58 -9.57 -11.44
CA ARG A 71 -20.12 -8.24 -11.01
C ARG A 71 -20.36 -7.99 -9.53
N GLU A 72 -21.48 -8.47 -9.00
CA GLU A 72 -21.80 -8.46 -7.57
C GLU A 72 -20.84 -9.35 -6.77
N ALA A 73 -20.62 -10.59 -7.23
CA ALA A 73 -19.67 -11.50 -6.61
C ALA A 73 -18.24 -10.92 -6.58
N LEU A 74 -17.81 -10.24 -7.65
CA LEU A 74 -16.51 -9.57 -7.68
C LEU A 74 -16.43 -8.46 -6.63
N LEU A 75 -17.44 -7.59 -6.54
CA LEU A 75 -17.48 -6.50 -5.54
C LEU A 75 -17.51 -7.03 -4.10
N GLU A 76 -18.20 -8.15 -3.86
CA GLU A 76 -18.26 -8.81 -2.56
C GLU A 76 -16.93 -9.43 -2.14
N GLN A 77 -16.11 -9.89 -3.10
CA GLN A 77 -14.79 -10.46 -2.81
C GLN A 77 -13.65 -9.43 -2.77
N MET A 78 -13.92 -8.16 -3.06
CA MET A 78 -12.90 -7.11 -2.96
C MET A 78 -12.48 -6.90 -1.51
N ALA A 79 -11.17 -6.87 -1.27
CA ALA A 79 -10.60 -6.54 0.04
C ALA A 79 -10.67 -5.04 0.39
N GLU A 80 -10.94 -4.19 -0.62
CA GLU A 80 -11.10 -2.75 -0.46
C GLU A 80 -12.58 -2.38 -0.27
N GLY A 81 -12.83 -1.36 0.54
CA GLY A 81 -14.16 -0.78 0.66
C GLY A 81 -14.53 -0.08 -0.63
N PHE A 82 -15.64 -0.47 -1.26
CA PHE A 82 -16.17 0.15 -2.47
C PHE A 82 -17.45 0.92 -2.17
N ILE A 83 -17.53 2.13 -2.71
CA ILE A 83 -18.75 2.94 -2.74
C ILE A 83 -18.89 3.61 -4.11
N ALA A 84 -20.10 3.56 -4.66
CA ALA A 84 -20.49 4.33 -5.83
C ALA A 84 -21.53 5.39 -5.44
N LEU A 85 -21.44 6.55 -6.06
CA LEU A 85 -22.35 7.67 -5.84
C LEU A 85 -22.79 8.27 -7.17
N ASP A 86 -24.00 8.81 -7.19
CA ASP A 86 -24.54 9.58 -8.32
C ASP A 86 -23.87 10.98 -8.43
N PRO A 87 -24.19 11.81 -9.46
CA PRO A 87 -23.55 13.11 -9.64
C PRO A 87 -23.91 14.12 -8.53
N THR A 88 -24.93 13.82 -7.72
CA THR A 88 -25.34 14.61 -6.55
C THR A 88 -24.72 14.11 -5.25
N LEU A 89 -23.79 13.14 -5.33
CA LEU A 89 -23.13 12.48 -4.20
C LEU A 89 -24.09 11.73 -3.28
N ARG A 90 -25.13 11.12 -3.85
CA ARG A 90 -25.94 10.12 -3.15
C ARG A 90 -25.43 8.73 -3.43
N VAL A 91 -25.34 7.90 -2.40
CA VAL A 91 -24.82 6.55 -2.50
C VAL A 91 -25.74 5.68 -3.36
N THR A 92 -25.20 5.03 -4.38
CA THR A 92 -25.96 4.11 -5.25
C THR A 92 -25.61 2.66 -4.97
N LYS A 93 -24.37 2.38 -4.54
CA LYS A 93 -23.90 1.02 -4.25
C LYS A 93 -22.78 1.06 -3.22
N VAL A 94 -22.71 0.04 -2.38
CA VAL A 94 -21.59 -0.24 -1.47
C VAL A 94 -21.30 -1.73 -1.47
N ASN A 95 -20.08 -2.13 -1.13
CA ASN A 95 -19.77 -3.53 -0.83
C ASN A 95 -19.71 -3.78 0.70
N PRO A 96 -19.68 -5.05 1.14
CA PRO A 96 -19.64 -5.39 2.57
C PRO A 96 -18.44 -4.81 3.32
N VAL A 97 -17.29 -4.66 2.65
CA VAL A 97 -16.10 -4.05 3.26
C VAL A 97 -16.34 -2.57 3.59
N PHE A 98 -17.02 -1.83 2.71
CA PHE A 98 -17.38 -0.45 2.98
C PHE A 98 -18.45 -0.32 4.08
N GLU A 99 -19.42 -1.24 4.15
CA GLU A 99 -20.37 -1.29 5.26
C GLU A 99 -19.65 -1.43 6.61
N ALA A 100 -18.68 -2.34 6.69
CA ALA A 100 -17.85 -2.53 7.88
C ALA A 100 -16.98 -1.31 8.19
N LEU A 101 -16.48 -0.62 7.15
CA LEU A 101 -15.73 0.63 7.31
C LEU A 101 -16.61 1.74 7.91
N ALA A 102 -17.81 1.92 7.36
CA ALA A 102 -18.77 2.95 7.76
C ALA A 102 -19.54 2.60 9.05
N GLY A 103 -19.52 1.34 9.48
CA GLY A 103 -20.27 0.84 10.64
C GLY A 103 -21.78 0.84 10.42
N ARG A 104 -22.25 0.79 9.16
CA ARG A 104 -23.67 0.85 8.76
C ARG A 104 -23.93 -0.11 7.61
N SER A 105 -25.10 -0.74 7.58
CA SER A 105 -25.50 -1.60 6.47
C SER A 105 -25.85 -0.81 5.21
N ALA A 106 -25.82 -1.47 4.06
CA ALA A 106 -26.12 -0.94 2.74
C ALA A 106 -27.53 -0.36 2.70
N GLY A 107 -28.49 -0.97 3.40
CA GLY A 107 -29.85 -0.45 3.51
C GLY A 107 -29.94 0.94 4.16
N HIS A 108 -28.97 1.32 4.99
CA HIS A 108 -28.87 2.66 5.58
C HIS A 108 -27.97 3.60 4.77
N LEU A 109 -27.03 3.06 4.00
CA LEU A 109 -26.07 3.83 3.22
C LEU A 109 -26.63 4.22 1.85
N VAL A 110 -27.25 3.29 1.13
CA VAL A 110 -27.78 3.51 -0.22
C VAL A 110 -28.91 4.55 -0.17
N GLY A 111 -28.82 5.56 -1.05
CA GLY A 111 -29.71 6.71 -1.12
C GLY A 111 -29.33 7.89 -0.21
N ALA A 112 -28.49 7.66 0.82
CA ALA A 112 -28.02 8.71 1.70
C ALA A 112 -27.06 9.67 0.98
N SER A 113 -27.05 10.93 1.40
CA SER A 113 -26.08 11.92 0.93
C SER A 113 -24.74 11.71 1.62
N TRP A 114 -23.63 11.79 0.87
CA TRP A 114 -22.28 11.71 1.45
C TRP A 114 -22.08 12.66 2.65
N SER A 115 -22.66 13.87 2.56
CA SER A 115 -22.57 14.92 3.58
C SER A 115 -23.19 14.57 4.94
N ASP A 116 -24.02 13.51 4.99
CA ASP A 116 -24.74 13.07 6.19
C ASP A 116 -24.11 11.79 6.79
N LEU A 117 -23.14 11.19 6.09
CA LEU A 117 -22.56 9.90 6.47
C LEU A 117 -21.35 10.05 7.41
N PHE A 118 -20.55 11.10 7.25
CA PHE A 118 -19.28 11.26 7.95
C PHE A 118 -19.13 12.67 8.56
N PRO A 119 -18.41 12.83 9.67
CA PRO A 119 -18.20 14.15 10.26
C PRO A 119 -17.21 15.03 9.47
N LEU A 120 -17.31 16.34 9.66
CA LEU A 120 -16.30 17.31 9.22
C LEU A 120 -15.00 17.17 10.05
N PRO A 121 -13.82 17.50 9.48
CA PRO A 121 -13.60 18.01 8.12
C PRO A 121 -13.46 16.90 7.05
N THR A 122 -13.26 15.64 7.45
CA THR A 122 -12.91 14.54 6.54
C THR A 122 -13.90 14.37 5.40
N GLN A 123 -15.20 14.47 5.69
CA GLN A 123 -16.20 14.37 4.64
C GLN A 123 -16.07 15.43 3.55
N ALA A 124 -15.68 16.66 3.91
CA ALA A 124 -15.57 17.78 2.97
C ALA A 124 -14.37 17.60 2.03
N VAL A 125 -13.26 17.10 2.57
CA VAL A 125 -12.04 16.82 1.79
C VAL A 125 -12.33 15.76 0.72
N ILE A 126 -12.95 14.64 1.10
CA ILE A 126 -13.27 13.56 0.15
C ILE A 126 -14.34 14.02 -0.85
N ALA A 127 -15.37 14.74 -0.39
CA ALA A 127 -16.41 15.28 -1.27
C ALA A 127 -15.83 16.21 -2.35
N GLU A 128 -14.84 17.02 -1.99
CA GLU A 128 -14.17 17.90 -2.97
C GLU A 128 -13.40 17.11 -4.02
N GLN A 129 -12.72 16.01 -3.62
CA GLN A 129 -12.09 15.13 -4.60
C GLN A 129 -13.13 14.46 -5.50
N MET A 130 -14.27 14.00 -4.96
CA MET A 130 -15.37 13.46 -5.77
C MET A 130 -15.89 14.47 -6.80
N ARG A 131 -16.13 15.72 -6.40
CA ARG A 131 -16.56 16.79 -7.34
C ARG A 131 -15.51 17.08 -8.39
N ARG A 132 -14.23 17.07 -8.02
CA ARG A 132 -13.13 17.24 -8.97
C ARG A 132 -13.13 16.12 -10.01
N VAL A 133 -13.30 14.86 -9.61
CA VAL A 133 -13.39 13.72 -10.53
C VAL A 133 -14.61 13.83 -11.44
N LEU A 134 -15.79 14.21 -10.91
CA LEU A 134 -16.98 14.45 -11.74
C LEU A 134 -16.74 15.51 -12.82
N ARG A 135 -16.03 16.59 -12.48
CA ARG A 135 -15.75 17.69 -13.40
C ARG A 135 -14.67 17.36 -14.44
N THR A 136 -13.65 16.61 -14.04
CA THR A 136 -12.44 16.40 -14.86
C THR A 136 -12.43 15.06 -15.59
N GLY A 137 -13.15 14.05 -15.08
CA GLY A 137 -13.02 12.67 -15.55
C GLY A 137 -11.70 12.00 -15.16
N GLU A 138 -10.86 12.65 -14.36
CA GLU A 138 -9.56 12.11 -13.96
C GLU A 138 -9.63 11.50 -12.56
N ALA A 139 -9.06 10.31 -12.39
CA ALA A 139 -8.99 9.66 -11.09
C ALA A 139 -7.98 10.39 -10.18
N VAL A 140 -8.27 10.41 -8.87
CA VAL A 140 -7.40 10.98 -7.83
C VAL A 140 -7.19 9.95 -6.73
N GLU A 141 -5.97 9.88 -6.21
CA GLU A 141 -5.61 9.04 -5.08
C GLU A 141 -4.96 9.90 -3.97
N PHE A 142 -5.34 9.64 -2.72
CA PHE A 142 -4.84 10.34 -1.54
C PHE A 142 -5.00 9.47 -0.29
N GLU A 143 -4.35 9.85 0.81
CA GLU A 143 -4.54 9.21 2.12
C GLU A 143 -5.43 10.09 3.00
N ALA A 144 -6.32 9.46 3.78
CA ALA A 144 -7.19 10.13 4.73
C ALA A 144 -7.33 9.33 6.02
N ASP A 145 -7.28 10.04 7.15
CA ASP A 145 -7.53 9.43 8.45
C ASP A 145 -9.02 9.18 8.66
N SER A 146 -9.29 8.04 9.26
CA SER A 146 -10.63 7.59 9.59
C SER A 146 -11.21 8.37 10.76
N THR A 147 -12.39 8.95 10.58
CA THR A 147 -13.14 9.59 11.67
C THR A 147 -14.08 8.63 12.39
N VAL A 148 -14.42 7.50 11.77
CA VAL A 148 -15.32 6.47 12.34
C VAL A 148 -14.54 5.48 13.18
N GLN A 149 -13.31 5.17 12.78
CA GLN A 149 -12.41 4.22 13.43
C GLN A 149 -11.10 4.91 13.78
N PRO A 150 -10.98 5.50 14.98
CA PRO A 150 -9.79 6.25 15.38
C PRO A 150 -8.50 5.44 15.22
N GLY A 151 -7.45 6.09 14.73
CA GLY A 151 -6.15 5.46 14.52
C GLY A 151 -6.02 4.66 13.22
N ARG A 152 -7.07 4.59 12.39
CA ARG A 152 -6.97 4.02 11.04
C ARG A 152 -6.69 5.08 9.98
N CYS A 153 -5.86 4.71 9.02
CA CYS A 153 -5.55 5.50 7.82
C CYS A 153 -5.98 4.71 6.58
N TYR A 154 -6.69 5.37 5.67
CA TYR A 154 -7.15 4.75 4.42
C TYR A 154 -6.50 5.44 3.22
N GLY A 155 -6.01 4.61 2.28
CA GLY A 155 -5.77 5.06 0.92
C GLY A 155 -7.11 5.15 0.19
N VAL A 156 -7.46 6.34 -0.29
CA VAL A 156 -8.71 6.63 -0.99
C VAL A 156 -8.40 6.89 -2.45
N ARG A 157 -8.98 6.09 -3.34
CA ARG A 157 -8.91 6.30 -4.78
C ARG A 157 -10.30 6.60 -5.33
N VAL A 158 -10.49 7.79 -5.85
CA VAL A 158 -11.74 8.26 -6.44
C VAL A 158 -11.59 8.27 -7.96
N PHE A 159 -12.57 7.72 -8.69
CA PHE A 159 -12.51 7.61 -10.15
C PHE A 159 -13.91 7.74 -10.78
N PRO A 160 -13.99 8.11 -12.07
CA PRO A 160 -15.26 8.18 -12.77
C PRO A 160 -15.92 6.80 -12.82
N TYR A 161 -17.22 6.77 -12.61
CA TYR A 161 -18.00 5.53 -12.63
C TYR A 161 -19.32 5.78 -13.38
N PRO A 162 -19.86 4.81 -14.13
CA PRO A 162 -21.10 5.01 -14.88
C PRO A 162 -22.22 5.61 -14.01
N GLY A 163 -22.71 6.78 -14.39
CA GLY A 163 -23.74 7.51 -13.65
C GLY A 163 -23.24 8.32 -12.45
N GLY A 164 -21.92 8.54 -12.27
CA GLY A 164 -21.39 9.40 -11.21
C GLY A 164 -19.90 9.15 -10.91
N VAL A 165 -19.60 8.83 -9.64
CA VAL A 165 -18.24 8.49 -9.18
C VAL A 165 -18.23 7.20 -8.38
N ALA A 166 -17.07 6.57 -8.29
CA ALA A 166 -16.82 5.56 -7.29
C ALA A 166 -15.54 5.89 -6.51
N ALA A 167 -15.47 5.37 -5.29
CA ALA A 167 -14.31 5.46 -4.45
C ALA A 167 -13.96 4.09 -3.86
N LEU A 168 -12.67 3.80 -3.83
CA LEU A 168 -12.08 2.66 -3.17
C LEU A 168 -11.33 3.09 -1.92
N PHE A 169 -11.47 2.31 -0.86
CA PHE A 169 -10.88 2.54 0.45
C PHE A 169 -10.03 1.33 0.84
N ALA A 170 -8.70 1.48 0.74
CA ALA A 170 -7.73 0.49 1.16
C ALA A 170 -7.22 0.83 2.56
N ASN A 171 -7.27 -0.11 3.50
CA ASN A 171 -6.69 0.09 4.83
C ASN A 171 -5.15 0.14 4.72
N ARG A 172 -4.56 1.32 4.96
CA ARG A 172 -3.11 1.55 4.95
C ARG A 172 -2.56 1.88 6.35
N THR A 173 -3.31 1.53 7.40
CA THR A 173 -2.95 1.87 8.78
C THR A 173 -1.56 1.35 9.17
N GLU A 174 -1.25 0.10 8.86
CA GLU A 174 0.06 -0.49 9.16
C GLU A 174 1.19 0.21 8.40
N GLU A 175 1.01 0.43 7.10
CA GLU A 175 1.99 1.13 6.27
C GLU A 175 2.23 2.56 6.76
N HIS A 176 1.15 3.30 7.06
CA HIS A 176 1.23 4.66 7.58
C HIS A 176 1.94 4.70 8.95
N SER A 177 1.62 3.77 9.85
CA SER A 177 2.27 3.63 11.16
C SER A 177 3.75 3.30 11.03
N LEU A 178 4.13 2.37 10.14
CA LEU A 178 5.53 2.03 9.87
C LEU A 178 6.30 3.21 9.28
N ARG A 179 5.70 3.94 8.32
CA ARG A 179 6.28 5.18 7.77
C ARG A 179 6.47 6.23 8.87
N GLY A 180 5.49 6.40 9.76
CA GLY A 180 5.56 7.30 10.91
C GLY A 180 6.69 6.94 11.89
N ARG A 181 6.79 5.67 12.28
CA ARG A 181 7.87 5.14 13.12
C ARG A 181 9.25 5.35 12.49
N LEU A 182 9.38 5.11 11.19
CA LEU A 182 10.63 5.35 10.47
C LEU A 182 11.00 6.84 10.43
N ARG A 183 10.04 7.73 10.17
CA ARG A 183 10.26 9.18 10.23
C ARG A 183 10.72 9.63 11.60
N HIS A 184 10.07 9.13 12.66
CA HIS A 184 10.45 9.44 14.04
C HIS A 184 11.85 8.92 14.38
N ALA A 185 12.16 7.66 14.03
CA ALA A 185 13.49 7.08 14.25
C ALA A 185 14.59 7.86 13.52
N ARG A 186 14.34 8.27 12.26
CA ARG A 186 15.27 9.11 11.50
C ARG A 186 15.46 10.50 12.12
N ALA A 187 14.39 11.12 12.61
CA ALA A 187 14.46 12.41 13.29
C ALA A 187 15.28 12.30 14.58
N MET A 188 15.07 11.23 15.36
CA MET A 188 15.87 10.93 16.55
C MET A 188 17.35 10.76 16.19
N GLN A 189 17.67 9.95 15.18
CA GLN A 189 19.05 9.72 14.73
C GLN A 189 19.72 11.03 14.26
N ALA A 190 19.00 11.87 13.52
CA ALA A 190 19.51 13.17 13.07
C ALA A 190 19.76 14.12 14.25
N ALA A 191 18.86 14.13 15.25
CA ALA A 191 19.02 14.95 16.45
C ALA A 191 20.19 14.49 17.32
N THR A 192 20.44 13.19 17.43
CA THR A 192 21.59 12.66 18.19
C THR A 192 22.92 12.93 17.48
N ALA A 193 22.96 12.86 16.15
CA ALA A 193 24.18 13.03 15.36
C ALA A 193 24.78 14.45 15.39
N VAL A 194 24.03 15.46 15.84
CA VAL A 194 24.52 16.83 15.97
C VAL A 194 24.99 17.17 17.40
N LEU A 195 24.94 16.21 18.33
CA LEU A 195 25.42 16.39 19.69
C LEU A 195 26.94 16.14 19.76
N PRO A 196 27.78 17.15 20.05
CA PRO A 196 29.23 17.05 19.89
C PRO A 196 29.95 16.10 20.88
N SER A 197 29.27 15.68 21.96
CA SER A 197 29.84 14.77 22.96
C SER A 197 29.20 13.39 22.96
N LEU A 198 28.32 13.11 21.99
CA LEU A 198 27.59 11.86 21.88
C LEU A 198 28.14 11.04 20.71
N ALA A 199 28.66 9.87 21.03
CA ALA A 199 29.11 8.88 20.06
C ALA A 199 28.18 7.66 20.09
N VAL A 200 28.01 7.00 18.95
CA VAL A 200 27.11 5.85 18.78
C VAL A 200 27.88 4.65 18.24
N ALA A 201 27.68 3.49 18.87
CA ALA A 201 28.19 2.22 18.40
C ALA A 201 27.12 1.13 18.48
N ARG A 202 27.20 0.15 17.58
CA ARG A 202 26.40 -1.07 17.58
C ARG A 202 27.29 -2.25 17.91
N LEU A 203 26.87 -3.04 18.89
CA LEU A 203 27.45 -4.34 19.19
C LEU A 203 26.61 -5.45 18.57
N ASN A 204 27.23 -6.55 18.17
CA ASN A 204 26.53 -7.80 17.92
C ASN A 204 26.19 -8.53 19.23
N ILE A 205 25.52 -9.68 19.13
CA ILE A 205 25.13 -10.50 20.29
C ILE A 205 26.30 -11.04 21.15
N ARG A 206 27.55 -10.95 20.66
CA ARG A 206 28.77 -11.35 21.39
C ARG A 206 29.44 -10.17 22.12
N GLY A 207 28.84 -8.98 22.07
CA GLY A 207 29.40 -7.75 22.66
C GLY A 207 30.54 -7.14 21.84
N VAL A 208 30.64 -7.52 20.58
CA VAL A 208 31.69 -7.08 19.64
C VAL A 208 31.20 -5.91 18.82
N LEU A 209 32.05 -4.89 18.65
CA LEU A 209 31.81 -3.70 17.85
C LEU A 209 31.58 -4.09 16.39
N ALA A 210 30.38 -3.82 15.90
CA ALA A 210 29.94 -4.15 14.54
C ALA A 210 29.82 -2.89 13.68
N GLU A 211 29.36 -1.78 14.26
CA GLU A 211 29.28 -0.47 13.60
C GLU A 211 29.60 0.64 14.61
N MET A 212 30.22 1.73 14.14
CA MET A 212 30.50 2.92 14.93
C MET A 212 30.32 4.16 14.06
N ASP A 213 29.85 5.25 14.65
CA ASP A 213 29.84 6.55 14.00
C ASP A 213 31.22 7.24 14.05
N GLU A 214 31.34 8.38 13.36
CA GLU A 214 32.59 9.14 13.32
C GLU A 214 32.99 9.70 14.69
N ASP A 215 32.03 10.08 15.53
CA ASP A 215 32.30 10.62 16.85
C ASP A 215 32.89 9.59 17.79
N PHE A 216 32.45 8.32 17.71
CA PHE A 216 33.07 7.22 18.43
C PHE A 216 34.52 7.03 18.00
N LEU A 217 34.80 7.04 16.69
CA LEU A 217 36.15 6.89 16.16
C LEU A 217 37.05 8.06 16.57
N ARG A 218 36.54 9.30 16.52
CA ARG A 218 37.24 10.50 17.01
C ARG A 218 37.54 10.41 18.50
N LEU A 219 36.57 9.96 19.30
CA LEU A 219 36.70 9.81 20.75
C LEU A 219 37.74 8.74 21.12
N ALA A 220 37.68 7.58 20.47
CA ALA A 220 38.56 6.44 20.73
C ALA A 220 39.97 6.63 20.13
N GLY A 221 40.08 7.39 19.03
CA GLY A 221 41.33 7.61 18.30
C GLY A 221 41.78 6.43 17.45
N PHE A 222 40.92 5.43 17.23
CA PHE A 222 41.18 4.28 16.36
C PHE A 222 40.34 4.37 15.10
N SER A 223 40.81 3.72 14.04
CA SER A 223 40.03 3.59 12.80
C SER A 223 38.93 2.53 12.94
N SER A 224 37.91 2.60 12.09
CA SER A 224 36.84 1.58 12.07
C SER A 224 37.41 0.18 11.86
N ALA A 225 38.35 0.00 10.93
CA ALA A 225 38.98 -1.29 10.65
C ALA A 225 39.75 -1.89 11.84
N GLU A 226 40.25 -1.05 12.75
CA GLU A 226 40.97 -1.51 13.95
C GLU A 226 40.04 -1.90 15.09
N LEU A 227 38.82 -1.35 15.11
CA LEU A 227 37.83 -1.57 16.16
C LEU A 227 36.76 -2.58 15.76
N LEU A 228 36.54 -2.79 14.46
CA LEU A 228 35.72 -3.88 13.98
C LEU A 228 36.25 -5.19 14.55
N ASP A 229 35.33 -6.02 15.03
CA ASP A 229 35.62 -7.29 15.71
C ASP A 229 36.29 -7.19 17.10
N CYS A 230 36.57 -5.99 17.62
CA CYS A 230 36.97 -5.80 19.02
C CYS A 230 35.76 -5.85 19.96
N ARG A 231 35.93 -6.46 21.14
CA ARG A 231 34.89 -6.38 22.18
C ARG A 231 34.93 -5.01 22.83
N LEU A 232 33.76 -4.43 23.11
CA LEU A 232 33.69 -3.16 23.84
C LEU A 232 34.39 -3.26 25.20
N THR A 233 34.34 -4.43 25.85
CA THR A 233 35.02 -4.68 27.13
C THR A 233 36.54 -4.58 27.06
N ASP A 234 37.14 -4.74 25.88
CA ASP A 234 38.59 -4.72 25.73
C ASP A 234 39.14 -3.29 25.71
N ILE A 235 38.31 -2.33 25.27
CA ILE A 235 38.65 -0.91 25.13
C ILE A 235 38.07 -0.03 26.24
N VAL A 236 37.60 -0.62 27.35
CA VAL A 236 37.24 0.11 28.58
C VAL A 236 38.22 -0.19 29.71
N ARG A 237 38.22 0.66 30.74
CA ARG A 237 39.02 0.53 31.96
C ARG A 237 38.94 -0.90 32.54
N PRO A 238 40.07 -1.57 32.82
CA PRO A 238 40.09 -2.96 33.30
C PRO A 238 39.25 -3.24 34.55
N SER A 239 39.18 -2.31 35.50
CA SER A 239 38.37 -2.45 36.73
C SER A 239 36.87 -2.57 36.46
N ASP A 240 36.40 -1.99 35.35
CA ASP A 240 34.97 -1.81 35.07
C ASP A 240 34.45 -2.89 34.11
N ARG A 241 35.35 -3.69 33.51
CA ARG A 241 35.01 -4.75 32.54
C ARG A 241 33.98 -5.74 33.06
N ARG A 242 34.09 -6.13 34.34
CA ARG A 242 33.13 -7.05 34.96
C ARG A 242 31.73 -6.42 35.06
N LEU A 243 31.65 -5.15 35.43
CA LEU A 243 30.39 -4.42 35.51
C LEU A 243 29.74 -4.29 34.13
N LEU A 244 30.53 -3.90 33.13
CA LEU A 244 30.05 -3.77 31.75
C LEU A 244 29.60 -5.11 31.17
N THR A 245 30.33 -6.20 31.42
CA THR A 245 29.95 -7.55 30.96
C THR A 245 28.59 -7.95 31.51
N GLN A 246 28.36 -7.75 32.81
CA GLN A 246 27.07 -8.04 33.44
C GLN A 246 25.93 -7.17 32.90
N ALA A 247 26.21 -5.90 32.58
CA ALA A 247 25.23 -5.01 31.97
C ALA A 247 24.85 -5.48 30.55
N LEU A 248 25.84 -5.84 29.74
CA LEU A 248 25.62 -6.38 28.39
C LEU A 248 24.81 -7.69 28.42
N GLU A 249 25.14 -8.62 29.33
CA GLU A 249 24.40 -9.87 29.50
C GLU A 249 22.93 -9.61 29.84
N LYS A 250 22.65 -8.71 30.80
CA LYS A 250 21.27 -8.34 31.17
C LYS A 250 20.49 -7.74 30.01
N VAL A 251 21.12 -6.84 29.26
CA VAL A 251 20.49 -6.21 28.09
C VAL A 251 20.20 -7.25 26.99
N LEU A 252 21.16 -8.11 26.68
CA LEU A 252 21.02 -9.17 25.66
C LEU A 252 19.99 -10.24 26.04
N GLN A 253 19.70 -10.43 27.33
CA GLN A 253 18.61 -11.29 27.81
C GLN A 253 17.21 -10.64 27.70
N GLY A 254 17.10 -9.48 27.03
CA GLY A 254 15.84 -8.75 26.89
C GLY A 254 15.55 -7.78 28.04
N GLY A 255 16.56 -7.46 28.85
CA GLY A 255 16.44 -6.47 29.92
C GLY A 255 16.22 -5.06 29.40
N ALA A 256 15.76 -4.17 30.29
CA ALA A 256 15.64 -2.74 30.01
C ALA A 256 17.01 -2.10 29.73
N ALA A 257 17.02 -0.87 29.19
CA ALA A 257 18.24 -0.13 28.97
C ALA A 257 19.02 0.10 30.28
N ILE A 258 20.34 -0.01 30.22
CA ILE A 258 21.24 0.12 31.39
C ILE A 258 22.28 1.19 31.12
N ARG A 259 22.48 2.06 32.12
CA ARG A 259 23.56 3.05 32.15
C ARG A 259 24.76 2.50 32.93
N VAL A 260 25.97 2.70 32.41
CA VAL A 260 27.25 2.31 33.04
C VAL A 260 28.24 3.44 32.90
N GLU A 261 28.83 3.88 34.01
CA GLU A 261 29.93 4.85 34.01
C GLU A 261 31.26 4.11 33.97
N THR A 262 32.17 4.51 33.07
CA THR A 262 33.50 3.89 32.92
C THR A 262 34.47 4.87 32.25
N ALA A 263 35.62 4.38 31.77
CA ALA A 263 36.49 5.13 30.89
C ALA A 263 36.89 4.29 29.66
N LEU A 264 36.95 4.91 28.48
CA LEU A 264 37.51 4.31 27.28
C LEU A 264 39.04 4.41 27.29
N LEU A 265 39.70 3.32 26.90
CA LEU A 265 41.13 3.29 26.60
C LEU A 265 41.32 3.80 25.17
N VAL A 266 41.89 5.00 25.03
CA VAL A 266 42.05 5.65 23.72
C VAL A 266 43.44 5.41 23.14
N ARG A 267 43.60 5.55 21.82
CA ARG A 267 44.90 5.34 21.14
C ARG A 267 46.05 6.15 21.73
N ALA A 268 45.77 7.34 22.27
CA ALA A 268 46.77 8.19 22.90
C ALA A 268 47.39 7.58 24.18
N GLY A 269 46.86 6.47 24.68
CA GLY A 269 47.32 5.78 25.89
C GLY A 269 46.61 6.24 27.17
N ASP A 270 45.74 7.25 27.06
CA ASP A 270 44.99 7.80 28.19
C ASP A 270 43.63 7.11 28.38
N GLU A 271 43.03 7.33 29.55
CA GLU A 271 41.65 6.96 29.85
C GLU A 271 40.72 8.17 29.68
N ARG A 272 39.66 8.02 28.87
CA ARG A 272 38.62 9.05 28.75
C ARG A 272 37.36 8.65 29.50
N PRO A 273 36.96 9.37 30.56
CA PRO A 273 35.71 9.13 31.27
C PRO A 273 34.51 9.23 30.33
N VAL A 274 33.66 8.20 30.36
CA VAL A 274 32.45 8.12 29.55
C VAL A 274 31.30 7.53 30.35
N GLU A 275 30.10 7.91 29.94
CA GLU A 275 28.87 7.24 30.33
C GLU A 275 28.33 6.46 29.14
N LEU A 276 28.15 5.15 29.33
CA LEU A 276 27.59 4.23 28.35
C LEU A 276 26.11 4.01 28.64
N SER A 277 25.25 4.23 27.66
CA SER A 277 23.85 3.79 27.69
C SER A 277 23.65 2.63 26.73
N LEU A 278 23.28 1.47 27.27
CA LEU A 278 23.16 0.20 26.56
C LEU A 278 21.68 -0.15 26.40
N ALA A 279 21.22 -0.37 25.16
CA ALA A 279 19.85 -0.80 24.88
C ALA A 279 19.84 -1.98 23.89
N PRO A 280 18.93 -2.96 24.06
CA PRO A 280 18.92 -4.11 23.17
C PRO A 280 18.32 -3.74 21.81
N ILE A 281 18.91 -4.26 20.74
CA ILE A 281 18.28 -4.29 19.42
C ILE A 281 17.58 -5.63 19.31
N LEU A 282 16.26 -5.61 19.12
CA LEU A 282 15.44 -6.82 19.03
C LEU A 282 15.07 -7.12 17.58
N ARG A 283 15.19 -8.39 17.20
CA ARG A 283 14.71 -8.96 15.94
C ARG A 283 13.90 -10.20 16.24
N ASP A 284 12.65 -10.23 15.79
CA ASP A 284 11.70 -11.33 16.01
C ASP A 284 11.58 -11.76 17.48
N GLY A 285 11.66 -10.78 18.41
CA GLY A 285 11.57 -11.00 19.85
C GLY A 285 12.85 -11.48 20.53
N ALA A 286 13.93 -11.72 19.77
CA ALA A 286 15.26 -12.08 20.28
C ALA A 286 16.24 -10.91 20.15
N ALA A 287 17.27 -10.87 20.98
CA ALA A 287 18.33 -9.88 20.84
C ALA A 287 19.19 -10.14 19.59
N ASP A 288 19.33 -9.12 18.75
CA ASP A 288 20.16 -9.07 17.54
C ASP A 288 21.44 -8.25 17.74
N GLY A 289 21.53 -7.55 18.87
CA GLY A 289 22.69 -6.74 19.24
C GLY A 289 22.39 -5.76 20.35
N VAL A 290 23.32 -4.83 20.58
CA VAL A 290 23.19 -3.75 21.56
C VAL A 290 23.51 -2.43 20.89
N MET A 291 22.63 -1.45 21.04
CA MET A 291 22.93 -0.06 20.74
C MET A 291 23.64 0.56 21.95
N VAL A 292 24.75 1.24 21.70
CA VAL A 292 25.57 1.90 22.72
C VAL A 292 25.64 3.37 22.38
N LEU A 293 25.08 4.20 23.26
CA LEU A 293 25.37 5.63 23.26
C LEU A 293 26.50 5.89 24.25
N VAL A 294 27.49 6.67 23.82
CA VAL A 294 28.66 7.03 24.60
C VAL A 294 28.65 8.54 24.78
N LEU A 295 28.43 8.99 26.01
CA LEU A 295 28.55 10.39 26.36
C LEU A 295 29.93 10.62 26.99
N ALA A 296 30.75 11.44 26.34
CA ALA A 296 32.04 11.83 26.91
C ALA A 296 31.84 12.83 28.06
N GLY A 297 32.52 12.60 29.19
CA GLY A 297 32.59 13.60 30.26
C GLY A 297 33.32 14.85 29.80
N THR A 298 32.75 16.04 30.08
CA THR A 298 33.42 17.34 29.87
C THR A 298 34.61 17.54 30.78
#